data_AF-A0A7V3C7D1-F1
#
_entry.id   AF-A0A7V3C7D1-F1
#
_cell.length_a   1.000
_cell.length_b   1.000
_cell.length_c   1.000
_cell.angle_alpha   90.00
_cell.angle_beta   90.00
_cell.angle_gamma   90.00
#
_symmetry.space_group_name_H-M   'P 1'
#
loop_
_entity.id
_entity.type
_entity.pdbx_description
1 polymer ?
#
loop_
_entity_poly.entity_id
_entity_poly.type
_entity_poly.pdbx_seq_one_letter_code
_entity_poly.pdbx_strand_id
1 'polypeptide(L)'
;MNSLANIVQSVAARKVAPKTFEYLERIQRMLAPDVLDRATGMHYGEQVKRVSVRISAKKFKRIELLHITDVQFGHVECRYHRVAEYRDWVLAEPNRFMFWGGDMIDAYAAWSPGTAWDNLFDPQSQVYRFVECWAPARHRILGFVGGNHERRAIPGFGDLGVLLATLLKVPYSNGQQLVDIHYGAWKPHKTHLWHGRGAARTDGGKMQMMMTFVKDHPGSHLYLVGHLHTAMMRTLHSAERREDKLDVRMVKGFAAMSSSFLSTWGTYSEVSGLSPHDCMMACLVLEPDGGSEMTWR
;
A
#
# COMPACT_ATOMS: atom_id res chain seq x y z
N MET A 1 -60.35 3.71 18.29
CA MET A 1 -59.15 2.90 18.62
C MET A 1 -59.07 1.74 17.64
N ASN A 2 -58.44 1.97 16.49
CA ASN A 2 -58.09 0.96 15.48
C ASN A 2 -57.22 1.70 14.46
N SER A 3 -55.97 1.26 14.25
CA SER A 3 -55.21 1.34 12.96
C SER A 3 -53.67 1.41 13.08
N LEU A 4 -53.03 0.78 14.08
CA LEU A 4 -51.56 0.58 14.05
C LEU A 4 -51.13 -0.88 14.01
N ALA A 5 -52.06 -1.84 14.21
CA ALA A 5 -51.73 -3.26 14.23
C ALA A 5 -51.63 -3.91 12.83
N ASN A 6 -52.14 -3.28 11.77
CA ASN A 6 -52.21 -3.89 10.43
C ASN A 6 -51.11 -3.46 9.46
N ILE A 7 -50.13 -2.64 9.88
CA ILE A 7 -48.98 -2.27 9.02
C ILE A 7 -47.80 -3.25 9.20
N VAL A 8 -47.83 -4.12 10.23
CA VAL A 8 -46.69 -4.98 10.58
C VAL A 8 -46.81 -6.41 10.03
N GLN A 9 -47.92 -6.78 9.38
CA GLN A 9 -48.18 -8.18 8.99
C GLN A 9 -48.27 -8.48 7.48
N SER A 10 -47.63 -7.69 6.60
CA SER A 10 -47.61 -8.03 5.15
C SER A 10 -46.27 -7.92 4.41
N VAL A 11 -45.13 -7.97 5.10
CA VAL A 11 -43.80 -8.04 4.41
C VAL A 11 -42.99 -9.29 4.80
N ALA A 12 -43.67 -10.30 5.36
CA ALA A 12 -43.10 -11.63 5.54
C ALA A 12 -43.26 -12.48 4.28
N ALA A 13 -42.61 -12.10 3.16
CA ALA A 13 -42.34 -13.01 2.02
C ALA A 13 -41.56 -12.31 0.89
N ARG A 14 -40.26 -12.09 1.10
CA ARG A 14 -39.16 -12.13 0.10
C ARG A 14 -37.93 -11.50 0.78
N LYS A 15 -37.10 -12.32 1.42
CA LYS A 15 -35.75 -11.91 1.82
C LYS A 15 -34.86 -11.85 0.57
N VAL A 16 -35.14 -10.92 -0.33
CA VAL A 16 -34.12 -10.48 -1.28
C VAL A 16 -33.28 -9.52 -0.46
N ALA A 17 -32.10 -9.97 -0.02
CA ALA A 17 -31.14 -9.05 0.54
C ALA A 17 -30.96 -7.91 -0.49
N PRO A 18 -31.06 -6.63 -0.10
CA PRO A 18 -30.80 -5.55 -1.04
C PRO A 18 -29.46 -5.82 -1.74
N LYS A 19 -29.34 -5.53 -3.05
CA LYS A 19 -28.12 -5.80 -3.84
C LYS A 19 -26.83 -5.32 -3.15
N THR A 20 -26.91 -4.29 -2.32
CA THR A 20 -25.82 -3.78 -1.47
C THR A 20 -25.33 -4.79 -0.43
N PHE A 21 -26.23 -5.53 0.23
CA PHE A 21 -25.85 -6.59 1.17
C PHE A 21 -25.20 -7.78 0.45
N GLU A 22 -25.76 -8.18 -0.70
CA GLU A 22 -25.16 -9.22 -1.54
C GLU A 22 -23.73 -8.84 -1.99
N TYR A 23 -23.51 -7.56 -2.32
CA TYR A 23 -22.20 -7.02 -2.64
C TYR A 23 -21.21 -7.12 -1.48
N LEU A 24 -21.62 -6.68 -0.28
CA LEU A 24 -20.78 -6.78 0.92
C LEU A 24 -20.46 -8.23 1.28
N GLU A 25 -21.45 -9.14 1.22
CA GLU A 25 -21.23 -10.56 1.42
C GLU A 25 -20.25 -11.13 0.39
N ARG A 26 -20.38 -10.72 -0.89
CA ARG A 26 -19.45 -11.14 -1.94
C ARG A 26 -18.02 -10.72 -1.61
N ILE A 27 -17.78 -9.46 -1.25
CA ILE A 27 -16.44 -9.00 -0.82
C ILE A 27 -15.96 -9.85 0.36
N GLN A 28 -16.79 -10.03 1.38
CA GLN A 28 -16.39 -10.78 2.58
C GLN A 28 -15.97 -12.23 2.25
N ARG A 29 -16.66 -12.88 1.30
CA ARG A 29 -16.30 -14.23 0.83
C ARG A 29 -15.00 -14.26 0.01
N MET A 30 -14.62 -13.15 -0.62
CA MET A 30 -13.37 -13.02 -1.37
C MET A 30 -12.16 -12.72 -0.48
N LEU A 31 -12.37 -12.21 0.74
CA LEU A 31 -11.28 -11.90 1.66
C LEU A 31 -10.61 -13.19 2.12
N ALA A 32 -9.35 -13.36 1.74
CA ALA A 32 -8.54 -14.44 2.27
C ALA A 32 -8.29 -14.27 3.78
N PRO A 33 -8.26 -15.38 4.54
CA PRO A 33 -8.03 -15.34 5.98
C PRO A 33 -6.63 -14.81 6.31
N ASP A 34 -6.49 -14.21 7.49
CA ASP A 34 -5.19 -13.78 8.00
C ASP A 34 -4.22 -14.96 8.12
N VAL A 35 -3.00 -14.77 7.64
CA VAL A 35 -1.92 -15.77 7.73
C VAL A 35 -0.78 -15.34 8.65
N LEU A 36 -0.85 -14.11 9.18
CA LEU A 36 0.15 -13.50 10.05
C LEU A 36 -0.51 -13.03 11.34
N ASP A 37 0.24 -13.17 12.43
CA ASP A 37 -0.09 -12.49 13.69
C ASP A 37 0.32 -11.02 13.59
N ARG A 38 -0.64 -10.12 13.85
CA ARG A 38 -0.50 -8.67 13.68
C ARG A 38 -0.97 -7.96 14.94
N ALA A 39 -0.13 -7.09 15.46
CA ALA A 39 -0.48 -6.08 16.44
C ALA A 39 -0.43 -4.68 15.81
N THR A 40 -1.32 -3.80 16.26
CA THR A 40 -1.39 -2.40 15.84
C THR A 40 -1.23 -1.47 17.03
N GLY A 41 -0.68 -0.27 16.80
CA GLY A 41 -0.53 0.76 17.81
C GLY A 41 -0.43 2.16 17.22
N MET A 42 -0.38 3.16 18.09
CA MET A 42 -0.42 4.59 17.72
C MET A 42 -1.62 4.90 16.81
N HIS A 43 -2.82 4.75 17.38
CA HIS A 43 -4.08 4.96 16.69
C HIS A 43 -4.47 6.45 16.68
N TYR A 44 -4.85 6.97 15.51
CA TYR A 44 -5.34 8.34 15.34
C TYR A 44 -6.59 8.30 14.45
N GLY A 45 -7.77 8.34 15.07
CA GLY A 45 -9.01 8.06 14.36
C GLY A 45 -8.99 6.66 13.73
N GLU A 46 -9.26 6.59 12.44
CA GLU A 46 -9.27 5.36 11.63
C GLU A 46 -7.87 4.88 11.24
N GLN A 47 -6.82 5.58 11.67
CA GLN A 47 -5.45 5.37 11.22
C GLN A 47 -4.60 4.62 12.25
N VAL A 48 -3.70 3.78 11.74
CA VAL A 48 -2.71 3.01 12.49
C VAL A 48 -1.32 3.45 12.04
N LYS A 49 -0.57 4.09 12.93
CA LYS A 49 0.80 4.59 12.61
C LYS A 49 1.88 3.54 12.84
N ARG A 50 1.64 2.54 13.70
CA ARG A 50 2.58 1.46 13.97
C ARG A 50 1.92 0.09 13.81
N VAL A 51 2.57 -0.78 13.06
CA VAL A 51 2.17 -2.17 12.87
C VAL A 51 3.34 -3.06 13.28
N SER A 52 3.05 -4.14 14.00
CA SER A 52 4.03 -5.19 14.29
C SER A 52 3.49 -6.50 13.74
N VAL A 53 4.30 -7.21 12.96
CA VAL A 53 3.94 -8.50 12.36
C VAL A 53 4.95 -9.57 12.75
N ARG A 54 4.47 -10.78 13.03
CA ARG A 54 5.31 -11.94 13.33
C ARG A 54 5.27 -12.94 12.20
N ILE A 55 6.45 -13.32 11.70
CA ILE A 55 6.63 -14.30 10.64
C ILE A 55 7.51 -15.43 11.18
N SER A 56 7.04 -16.67 11.03
CA SER A 56 7.75 -17.85 11.53
C SER A 56 8.89 -18.24 10.59
N ALA A 57 10.13 -18.19 11.10
CA ALA A 57 11.31 -18.73 10.40
C ALA A 57 11.29 -20.26 10.24
N LYS A 58 10.40 -20.97 10.97
CA LYS A 58 10.15 -22.40 10.72
C LYS A 58 9.33 -22.62 9.44
N LYS A 59 8.54 -21.62 9.03
CA LYS A 59 7.64 -21.70 7.87
C LYS A 59 8.34 -21.27 6.59
N PHE A 60 9.17 -20.24 6.66
CA PHE A 60 9.85 -19.67 5.50
C PHE A 60 11.35 -19.56 5.76
N LYS A 61 12.17 -19.96 4.77
CA LYS A 61 13.63 -19.79 4.80
C LYS A 61 14.04 -18.36 4.43
N ARG A 62 13.25 -17.70 3.59
CA ARG A 62 13.33 -16.29 3.23
C ARG A 62 11.94 -15.76 2.94
N ILE A 63 11.73 -14.46 3.09
CA ILE A 63 10.52 -13.78 2.65
C ILE A 63 10.86 -12.71 1.62
N GLU A 64 9.88 -12.37 0.79
CA GLU A 64 9.99 -11.34 -0.23
C GLU A 64 8.96 -10.24 0.09
N LEU A 65 9.41 -8.99 0.16
CA LEU A 65 8.63 -7.83 0.58
C LEU A 65 8.56 -6.82 -0.56
N LEU A 66 7.43 -6.82 -1.26
CA LEU A 66 7.19 -6.02 -2.45
C LEU A 66 6.56 -4.67 -2.11
N HIS A 67 7.05 -3.59 -2.69
CA HIS A 67 6.48 -2.25 -2.55
C HIS A 67 5.58 -1.90 -3.73
N ILE A 68 4.27 -2.00 -3.55
CA ILE A 68 3.27 -1.66 -4.56
C ILE A 68 2.79 -0.23 -4.27
N THR A 69 2.89 0.66 -5.25
CA THR A 69 2.53 2.08 -5.12
C THR A 69 2.07 2.61 -6.47
N ASP A 70 1.39 3.76 -6.46
CA ASP A 70 1.06 4.53 -7.66
C ASP A 70 0.38 3.65 -8.72
N VAL A 71 -0.61 2.85 -8.27
CA VAL A 71 -1.38 1.96 -9.14
C VAL A 71 -2.33 2.76 -10.01
N GLN A 72 -2.95 3.79 -9.43
CA GLN A 72 -3.89 4.71 -10.10
C GLN A 72 -5.01 3.93 -10.81
N PHE A 73 -5.52 2.90 -10.12
CA PHE A 73 -6.61 2.08 -10.62
C PHE A 73 -7.84 2.96 -10.86
N GLY A 74 -8.45 2.83 -12.04
CA GLY A 74 -9.54 3.67 -12.50
C GLY A 74 -9.16 4.51 -13.71
N HIS A 75 -7.90 4.93 -13.82
CA HIS A 75 -7.43 5.71 -14.95
C HIS A 75 -7.46 4.88 -16.24
N VAL A 76 -7.76 5.50 -17.38
CA VAL A 76 -7.84 4.85 -18.71
C VAL A 76 -6.52 4.18 -19.09
N GLU A 77 -5.40 4.86 -18.82
CA GLU A 77 -4.03 4.37 -19.00
C GLU A 77 -3.45 3.51 -17.85
N CYS A 78 -4.27 3.10 -16.87
CA CYS A 78 -3.81 2.16 -15.84
C CYS A 78 -3.53 0.80 -16.47
N ARG A 79 -2.32 0.25 -16.28
CA ARG A 79 -1.94 -1.07 -16.81
C ARG A 79 -2.53 -2.21 -15.96
N TYR A 80 -3.85 -2.41 -16.04
CA TYR A 80 -4.59 -3.43 -15.26
C TYR A 80 -3.99 -4.84 -15.36
N HIS A 81 -3.44 -5.22 -16.53
CA HIS A 81 -2.77 -6.51 -16.70
C HIS A 81 -1.53 -6.64 -15.80
N ARG A 82 -0.74 -5.56 -15.64
CA ARG A 82 0.39 -5.53 -14.69
C ARG A 82 -0.10 -5.58 -13.25
N VAL A 83 -1.19 -4.89 -12.92
CA VAL A 83 -1.78 -4.96 -11.57
C VAL A 83 -2.12 -6.41 -11.21
N ALA A 84 -2.80 -7.13 -12.11
CA ALA A 84 -3.11 -8.54 -11.94
C ALA A 84 -1.84 -9.41 -11.88
N GLU A 85 -0.86 -9.17 -12.76
CA GLU A 85 0.42 -9.89 -12.77
C GLU A 85 1.15 -9.78 -11.43
N TYR A 86 1.24 -8.58 -10.83
CA TYR A 86 1.93 -8.39 -9.55
C TYR A 86 1.15 -9.01 -8.39
N ARG A 87 -0.18 -8.92 -8.39
CA ARG A 87 -1.02 -9.63 -7.42
C ARG A 87 -0.78 -11.13 -7.51
N ASP A 88 -0.84 -11.68 -8.71
CA ASP A 88 -0.73 -13.13 -8.95
C ASP A 88 0.70 -13.61 -8.63
N TRP A 89 1.71 -12.79 -8.88
CA TRP A 89 3.08 -13.05 -8.45
C TRP A 89 3.20 -13.13 -6.92
N VAL A 90 2.56 -12.22 -6.17
CA VAL A 90 2.51 -12.29 -4.70
C VAL A 90 1.78 -13.56 -4.23
N LEU A 91 0.70 -13.94 -4.90
CA LEU A 91 -0.08 -15.13 -4.54
C LEU A 91 0.59 -16.45 -4.91
N ALA A 92 1.47 -16.45 -5.92
CA ALA A 92 2.13 -17.65 -6.42
C ALA A 92 3.04 -18.31 -5.38
N GLU A 93 3.57 -17.56 -4.40
CA GLU A 93 4.41 -18.14 -3.35
C GLU A 93 3.99 -17.65 -1.95
N PRO A 94 3.91 -18.55 -0.95
CA PRO A 94 3.38 -18.21 0.37
C PRO A 94 4.31 -17.35 1.21
N ASN A 95 5.56 -17.10 0.78
CA ASN A 95 6.55 -16.27 1.48
C ASN A 95 6.63 -14.84 0.93
N ARG A 96 5.74 -14.46 0.00
CA ARG A 96 5.65 -13.11 -0.57
C ARG A 96 4.63 -12.26 0.19
N PHE A 97 5.05 -11.06 0.54
CA PHE A 97 4.24 -10.06 1.22
C PHE A 97 4.44 -8.70 0.56
N MET A 98 3.58 -7.75 0.90
CA MET A 98 3.57 -6.45 0.25
C MET A 98 3.35 -5.29 1.22
N PHE A 99 3.89 -4.16 0.84
CA PHE A 99 3.65 -2.84 1.39
C PHE A 99 2.95 -1.99 0.34
N TRP A 100 1.90 -1.27 0.74
CA TRP A 100 1.19 -0.35 -0.14
C TRP A 100 1.63 1.08 0.12
N GLY A 101 2.21 1.71 -0.92
CA GLY A 101 2.83 3.03 -0.88
C GLY A 101 1.91 4.20 -1.17
N GLY A 102 0.61 3.98 -1.38
CA GLY A 102 -0.37 5.03 -1.71
C GLY A 102 -0.64 5.16 -3.21
N ASP A 103 -1.63 5.98 -3.56
CA ASP A 103 -2.15 6.14 -4.93
C ASP A 103 -2.59 4.82 -5.56
N MET A 104 -3.30 3.99 -4.78
CA MET A 104 -3.90 2.72 -5.17
C MET A 104 -5.01 2.89 -6.21
N ILE A 105 -5.79 3.96 -6.08
CA ILE A 105 -6.84 4.39 -7.02
C ILE A 105 -6.51 5.79 -7.52
N ASP A 106 -7.04 6.17 -8.68
CA ASP A 106 -6.73 7.48 -9.26
C ASP A 106 -7.56 8.62 -8.66
N ALA A 107 -8.86 8.38 -8.49
CA ALA A 107 -9.80 9.27 -7.83
C ALA A 107 -9.72 10.76 -8.27
N TYR A 108 -9.48 11.05 -9.56
CA TYR A 108 -9.64 12.42 -10.05
C TYR A 108 -11.08 12.91 -9.81
N ALA A 109 -11.20 13.95 -9.00
CA ALA A 109 -12.38 14.79 -8.84
C ALA A 109 -12.20 16.13 -9.58
N ALA A 110 -13.27 16.91 -9.72
CA ALA A 110 -13.27 18.18 -10.46
C ALA A 110 -12.21 19.22 -10.03
N TRP A 111 -11.72 19.14 -8.79
CA TRP A 111 -10.68 20.02 -8.24
C TRP A 111 -9.26 19.43 -8.30
N SER A 112 -9.08 18.31 -9.02
CA SER A 112 -7.79 17.65 -9.14
C SER A 112 -6.92 18.29 -10.23
N PRO A 113 -5.59 18.12 -10.19
CA PRO A 113 -4.71 18.59 -11.27
C PRO A 113 -4.94 17.88 -12.61
N GLY A 114 -5.39 16.61 -12.59
CA GLY A 114 -5.85 15.89 -13.77
C GLY A 114 -7.37 15.96 -13.92
N THR A 115 -7.92 15.24 -14.90
CA THR A 115 -9.34 15.32 -15.23
C THR A 115 -10.10 14.04 -14.86
N ALA A 116 -11.31 14.20 -14.31
CA ALA A 116 -12.21 13.08 -14.05
C ALA A 116 -12.61 12.32 -15.33
N TRP A 117 -12.46 12.95 -16.50
CA TRP A 117 -12.73 12.32 -17.80
C TRP A 117 -11.68 11.27 -18.21
N ASP A 118 -10.51 11.26 -17.56
CA ASP A 118 -9.48 10.24 -17.78
C ASP A 118 -9.73 8.98 -16.93
N ASN A 119 -10.86 8.93 -16.19
CA ASN A 119 -11.24 7.78 -15.39
C ASN A 119 -12.38 6.99 -16.02
N LEU A 120 -12.22 5.66 -16.02
CA LEU A 120 -13.24 4.70 -16.45
C LEU A 120 -14.41 4.61 -15.47
N PHE A 121 -14.19 4.96 -14.20
CA PHE A 121 -15.15 4.81 -13.11
C PHE A 121 -15.09 6.01 -12.17
N ASP A 122 -16.22 6.32 -11.52
CA ASP A 122 -16.23 7.29 -10.42
C ASP A 122 -15.35 6.82 -9.24
N PRO A 123 -14.87 7.72 -8.37
CA PRO A 123 -13.94 7.37 -7.30
C PRO A 123 -14.40 6.23 -6.37
N GLN A 124 -15.70 6.15 -6.08
CA GLN A 124 -16.24 5.09 -5.22
C GLN A 124 -16.24 3.73 -5.95
N SER A 125 -16.61 3.72 -7.23
CA SER A 125 -16.52 2.52 -8.07
C SER A 125 -15.07 2.04 -8.26
N GLN A 126 -14.08 2.94 -8.29
CA GLN A 126 -12.66 2.57 -8.32
C GLN A 126 -12.28 1.79 -7.06
N VAL A 127 -12.68 2.26 -5.87
CA VAL A 127 -12.47 1.54 -4.60
C VAL A 127 -13.01 0.13 -4.69
N TYR A 128 -14.27 -0.01 -5.08
CA TYR A 128 -14.96 -1.30 -5.14
C TYR A 128 -14.29 -2.31 -6.06
N ARG A 129 -13.93 -1.91 -7.27
CA ARG A 129 -13.24 -2.78 -8.23
C ARG A 129 -11.81 -3.10 -7.80
N PHE A 130 -11.12 -2.15 -7.18
CA PHE A 130 -9.78 -2.38 -6.64
C PHE A 130 -9.82 -3.38 -5.47
N VAL A 131 -10.79 -3.25 -4.57
CA VAL A 131 -11.00 -4.22 -3.47
C VAL A 131 -11.26 -5.61 -4.03
N GLU A 132 -12.12 -5.76 -5.04
CA GLU A 132 -12.37 -7.05 -5.67
C GLU A 132 -11.09 -7.65 -6.27
N CYS A 133 -10.27 -6.83 -6.91
CA CYS A 133 -9.00 -7.27 -7.47
C CYS A 133 -8.05 -7.80 -6.38
N TRP A 134 -7.95 -7.10 -5.23
CA TRP A 134 -6.95 -7.36 -4.20
C TRP A 134 -7.42 -8.17 -2.99
N ALA A 135 -8.73 -8.40 -2.83
CA ALA A 135 -9.31 -9.20 -1.75
C ALA A 135 -8.65 -10.59 -1.59
N PRO A 136 -8.32 -11.33 -2.67
CA PRO A 136 -7.61 -12.60 -2.54
C PRO A 136 -6.22 -12.47 -1.90
N ALA A 137 -5.54 -11.34 -2.08
CA ALA A 137 -4.17 -11.11 -1.59
C ALA A 137 -4.11 -10.23 -0.34
N ARG A 138 -5.25 -9.80 0.23
CA ARG A 138 -5.31 -8.89 1.40
C ARG A 138 -4.49 -9.35 2.60
N HIS A 139 -4.36 -10.65 2.79
CA HIS A 139 -3.62 -11.30 3.87
C HIS A 139 -2.10 -11.18 3.75
N ARG A 140 -1.63 -10.65 2.62
CA ARG A 140 -0.21 -10.40 2.34
C ARG A 140 0.20 -8.93 2.52
N ILE A 141 -0.75 -8.02 2.77
CA ILE A 141 -0.50 -6.58 2.96
C ILE A 141 -0.04 -6.35 4.40
N LEU A 142 1.21 -5.95 4.60
CA LEU A 142 1.80 -5.69 5.92
C LEU A 142 1.53 -4.27 6.41
N GLY A 143 1.48 -3.32 5.48
CA GLY A 143 1.24 -1.91 5.76
C GLY A 143 0.70 -1.18 4.53
N PHE A 144 -0.03 -0.10 4.76
CA PHE A 144 -0.64 0.74 3.74
C PHE A 144 -0.58 2.20 4.17
N VAL A 145 0.09 3.02 3.36
CA VAL A 145 0.04 4.48 3.45
C VAL A 145 -0.80 5.06 2.33
N GLY A 146 -1.60 6.08 2.62
CA GLY A 146 -2.40 6.79 1.62
C GLY A 146 -1.56 7.74 0.79
N GLY A 147 -1.89 7.86 -0.50
CA GLY A 147 -1.30 8.84 -1.40
C GLY A 147 -2.18 10.07 -1.57
N ASN A 148 -1.76 11.00 -2.42
CA ASN A 148 -2.57 12.20 -2.66
C ASN A 148 -3.82 11.90 -3.47
N HIS A 149 -3.84 10.86 -4.29
CA HIS A 149 -5.00 10.48 -5.09
C HIS A 149 -6.16 10.05 -4.18
N GLU A 150 -5.95 9.18 -3.19
CA GLU A 150 -7.04 8.82 -2.25
C GLU A 150 -7.52 10.02 -1.42
N ARG A 151 -6.60 10.92 -1.05
CA ARG A 151 -6.90 12.10 -0.24
C ARG A 151 -7.62 13.21 -1.02
N ARG A 152 -7.65 13.18 -2.36
CA ARG A 152 -8.39 14.16 -3.17
C ARG A 152 -9.87 14.16 -2.86
N ALA A 153 -10.42 13.05 -2.42
CA ALA A 153 -11.83 12.95 -2.07
C ALA A 153 -12.18 13.60 -0.72
N ILE A 154 -11.20 13.93 0.13
CA ILE A 154 -11.46 14.48 1.49
C ILE A 154 -12.40 15.68 1.49
N PRO A 155 -12.25 16.70 0.61
CA PRO A 155 -13.15 17.85 0.61
C PRO A 155 -14.61 17.54 0.28
N GLY A 156 -14.89 16.42 -0.39
CA GLY A 156 -16.24 16.06 -0.85
C GLY A 156 -16.85 14.81 -0.20
N PHE A 157 -16.06 13.75 -0.05
CA PHE A 157 -16.53 12.39 0.25
C PHE A 157 -15.73 11.69 1.37
N GLY A 158 -14.64 12.29 1.85
CA GLY A 158 -13.74 11.70 2.84
C GLY A 158 -12.52 11.00 2.24
N ASP A 159 -11.71 10.37 3.10
CA ASP A 159 -10.48 9.68 2.69
C ASP A 159 -10.79 8.29 2.11
N LEU A 160 -10.60 8.10 0.81
CA LEU A 160 -10.87 6.82 0.14
C LEU A 160 -9.87 5.73 0.53
N GLY A 161 -8.70 6.08 1.06
CA GLY A 161 -7.72 5.14 1.60
C GLY A 161 -8.24 4.43 2.84
N VAL A 162 -8.98 5.15 3.70
CA VAL A 162 -9.70 4.55 4.85
C VAL A 162 -10.74 3.54 4.36
N LEU A 163 -11.50 3.89 3.32
CA LEU A 163 -12.53 3.01 2.77
C LEU A 163 -11.94 1.73 2.17
N LEU A 164 -10.87 1.85 1.37
CA LEU A 164 -10.10 0.72 0.85
C LEU A 164 -9.63 -0.20 1.97
N ALA A 165 -8.98 0.37 2.98
CA ALA A 165 -8.42 -0.36 4.09
C ALA A 165 -9.48 -1.05 4.96
N THR A 166 -10.63 -0.40 5.13
CA THR A 166 -11.78 -0.95 5.87
C THR A 166 -12.34 -2.17 5.16
N LEU A 167 -12.57 -2.09 3.84
CA LEU A 167 -13.12 -3.20 3.05
C LEU A 167 -12.17 -4.39 2.97
N LEU A 168 -10.86 -4.13 2.89
CA LEU A 168 -9.82 -5.17 2.85
C LEU A 168 -9.37 -5.64 4.25
N LYS A 169 -9.80 -4.97 5.32
CA LYS A 169 -9.39 -5.23 6.71
C LYS A 169 -7.86 -5.20 6.90
N VAL A 170 -7.23 -4.12 6.45
CA VAL A 170 -5.78 -3.90 6.53
C VAL A 170 -5.44 -2.59 7.25
N PRO A 171 -4.26 -2.45 7.88
CA PRO A 171 -3.90 -1.25 8.62
C PRO A 171 -3.58 -0.10 7.66
N TYR A 172 -4.11 1.09 7.93
CA TYR A 172 -3.95 2.26 7.07
C TYR A 172 -3.37 3.46 7.82
N SER A 173 -2.56 4.26 7.14
CA SER A 173 -2.14 5.57 7.60
C SER A 173 -2.22 6.56 6.45
N ASN A 174 -2.88 7.70 6.63
CA ASN A 174 -2.96 8.70 5.57
C ASN A 174 -1.64 9.44 5.29
N GLY A 175 -0.55 9.13 6.01
CA GLY A 175 0.73 9.82 5.95
C GLY A 175 1.89 8.84 5.95
N GLN A 176 2.47 8.60 7.12
CA GLN A 176 3.57 7.64 7.29
C GLN A 176 3.13 6.45 8.16
N GLN A 177 3.72 5.29 7.92
CA GLN A 177 3.48 4.09 8.74
C GLN A 177 4.80 3.38 9.04
N LEU A 178 4.97 3.00 10.31
CA LEU A 178 6.09 2.22 10.79
C LEU A 178 5.66 0.76 10.91
N VAL A 179 6.41 -0.15 10.29
CA VAL A 179 6.12 -1.58 10.33
C VAL A 179 7.32 -2.34 10.88
N ASP A 180 7.12 -3.03 11.99
CA ASP A 180 8.12 -3.86 12.65
C ASP A 180 7.89 -5.32 12.27
N ILE A 181 8.81 -5.92 11.50
CA ILE A 181 8.73 -7.33 11.10
C ILE A 181 9.60 -8.19 12.02
N HIS A 182 8.98 -9.03 12.82
CA HIS A 182 9.66 -10.03 13.64
C HIS A 182 9.81 -11.32 12.82
N TYR A 183 11.04 -11.62 12.39
CA TYR A 183 11.33 -12.78 11.55
C TYR A 183 12.63 -13.45 12.01
N GLY A 184 12.52 -14.65 12.58
CA GLY A 184 13.68 -15.39 13.10
C GLY A 184 14.22 -14.86 14.42
N ALA A 185 15.54 -14.97 14.59
CA ALA A 185 16.25 -14.61 15.82
C ALA A 185 16.80 -13.17 15.79
N TRP A 186 16.75 -12.51 14.62
CA TRP A 186 17.20 -11.14 14.50
C TRP A 186 16.25 -10.15 15.17
N LYS A 187 16.77 -8.95 15.49
CA LYS A 187 15.92 -7.85 15.95
C LYS A 187 14.86 -7.52 14.89
N PRO A 188 13.73 -6.89 15.24
CA PRO A 188 12.69 -6.62 14.26
C PRO A 188 13.22 -5.81 13.08
N HIS A 189 12.92 -6.26 11.86
CA HIS A 189 13.19 -5.50 10.65
C HIS A 189 12.22 -4.34 10.56
N LYS A 190 12.69 -3.16 10.96
CA LYS A 190 11.94 -1.90 10.91
C LYS A 190 11.84 -1.33 9.50
N THR A 191 10.62 -1.14 9.03
CA THR A 191 10.29 -0.52 7.74
C THR A 191 9.54 0.79 7.96
N HIS A 192 9.90 1.84 7.22
CA HIS A 192 9.23 3.14 7.21
C HIS A 192 8.61 3.39 5.84
N LEU A 193 7.28 3.41 5.81
CA LEU A 193 6.49 3.70 4.62
C LEU A 193 6.08 5.16 4.63
N TRP A 194 6.19 5.79 3.47
CA TRP A 194 5.62 7.11 3.21
C TRP A 194 5.36 7.24 1.72
N HIS A 195 4.19 7.74 1.33
CA HIS A 195 3.90 7.89 -0.10
C HIS A 195 4.89 8.80 -0.82
N GLY A 196 5.38 9.86 -0.17
CA GLY A 196 6.25 10.86 -0.78
C GLY A 196 5.57 12.21 -0.93
N ARG A 197 6.29 13.16 -1.52
CA ARG A 197 5.77 14.48 -1.92
C ARG A 197 6.67 15.14 -2.96
N GLY A 198 6.18 16.25 -3.50
CA GLY A 198 6.94 17.17 -4.35
C GLY A 198 6.66 16.97 -5.84
N ALA A 199 7.43 17.66 -6.68
CA ALA A 199 7.30 17.63 -8.14
C ALA A 199 8.69 17.60 -8.81
N ALA A 200 9.65 16.88 -8.19
CA ALA A 200 11.01 16.84 -8.68
C ALA A 200 11.07 16.14 -10.04
N ARG A 201 11.67 16.82 -11.03
CA ARG A 201 11.78 16.33 -12.41
C ARG A 201 13.07 15.55 -12.66
N THR A 202 14.17 15.99 -12.06
CA THR A 202 15.49 15.38 -12.24
C THR A 202 15.73 14.26 -11.25
N ASP A 203 16.55 13.28 -11.63
CA ASP A 203 16.83 12.14 -10.76
C ASP A 203 17.53 12.54 -9.46
N GLY A 204 18.40 13.54 -9.52
CA GLY A 204 19.03 14.12 -8.34
C GLY A 204 18.01 14.70 -7.35
N GLY A 205 16.98 15.39 -7.85
CA GLY A 205 15.91 15.94 -7.00
C GLY A 205 15.03 14.86 -6.36
N LYS A 206 14.71 13.81 -7.12
CA LYS A 206 13.95 12.64 -6.64
C LYS A 206 14.74 11.88 -5.56
N MET A 207 16.02 11.61 -5.81
CA MET A 207 16.94 11.00 -4.84
C MET A 207 17.11 11.86 -3.60
N GLN A 208 17.23 13.19 -3.74
CA GLN A 208 17.33 14.11 -2.61
C GLN A 208 16.08 14.05 -1.73
N MET A 209 14.87 14.00 -2.31
CA MET A 209 13.63 13.86 -1.55
C MET A 209 13.64 12.57 -0.71
N MET A 210 13.99 11.44 -1.32
CA MET A 210 14.09 10.15 -0.62
C MET A 210 15.16 10.17 0.48
N MET A 211 16.33 10.74 0.21
CA MET A 211 17.42 10.77 1.19
C MET A 211 17.18 11.75 2.34
N THR A 212 16.47 12.86 2.10
CA THR A 212 15.99 13.73 3.17
C THR A 212 15.03 12.98 4.09
N PHE A 213 14.10 12.18 3.53
CA PHE A 213 13.20 11.35 4.33
C PHE A 213 13.96 10.36 5.23
N VAL A 214 14.97 9.67 4.67
CA VAL A 214 15.86 8.76 5.43
C VAL A 214 16.59 9.50 6.55
N LYS A 215 17.15 10.67 6.25
CA LYS A 215 17.92 11.48 7.21
C LYS A 215 17.05 11.97 8.36
N ASP A 216 15.86 12.46 8.07
CA ASP A 216 14.97 13.07 9.06
C ASP A 216 14.27 12.02 9.96
N HIS A 217 14.23 10.77 9.52
CA HIS A 217 13.58 9.68 10.25
C HIS A 217 14.55 8.50 10.45
N PRO A 218 15.63 8.67 11.23
CA PRO A 218 16.62 7.61 11.43
C PRO A 218 16.03 6.42 12.21
N GLY A 219 16.62 5.24 12.01
CA GLY A 219 16.33 4.05 12.83
C GLY A 219 15.53 2.95 12.16
N SER A 220 15.24 3.06 10.86
CA SER A 220 14.65 1.99 10.05
C SER A 220 15.71 1.32 9.17
N HIS A 221 15.50 0.05 8.84
CA HIS A 221 16.36 -0.70 7.92
C HIS A 221 15.85 -0.62 6.48
N LEU A 222 14.57 -0.34 6.29
CA LEU A 222 13.96 -0.21 4.99
C LEU A 222 13.10 1.06 4.94
N TYR A 223 13.32 1.91 3.93
CA TYR A 223 12.50 3.08 3.63
C TYR A 223 11.86 2.89 2.25
N LEU A 224 10.54 3.02 2.18
CA LEU A 224 9.78 2.83 0.95
C LEU A 224 8.98 4.10 0.62
N VAL A 225 9.12 4.58 -0.61
CA VAL A 225 8.48 5.80 -1.12
C VAL A 225 7.88 5.60 -2.53
N GLY A 226 6.80 6.30 -2.85
CA GLY A 226 6.16 6.34 -4.17
C GLY A 226 6.18 7.75 -4.77
N HIS A 227 5.04 8.19 -5.31
CA HIS A 227 4.67 9.56 -5.69
C HIS A 227 5.40 10.15 -6.92
N LEU A 228 6.73 9.99 -7.03
CA LEU A 228 7.51 10.57 -8.14
C LEU A 228 7.68 9.61 -9.33
N HIS A 229 7.01 8.46 -9.29
CA HIS A 229 6.93 7.47 -10.37
C HIS A 229 8.30 7.11 -10.97
N THR A 230 9.31 6.86 -10.14
CA THR A 230 10.64 6.49 -10.64
C THR A 230 11.27 5.42 -9.78
N ALA A 231 11.66 4.32 -10.43
CA ALA A 231 12.37 3.25 -9.78
C ALA A 231 13.78 3.71 -9.39
N MET A 232 14.02 3.89 -8.08
CA MET A 232 15.32 4.24 -7.53
C MET A 232 15.60 3.46 -6.26
N MET A 233 16.82 2.96 -6.09
CA MET A 233 17.22 2.29 -4.86
C MET A 233 18.56 2.82 -4.38
N ARG A 234 18.75 2.79 -3.07
CA ARG A 234 20.02 3.11 -2.42
C ARG A 234 20.24 2.22 -1.22
N THR A 235 21.41 1.59 -1.18
CA THR A 235 21.90 0.91 0.02
C THR A 235 22.30 1.95 1.06
N LEU A 236 21.85 1.73 2.29
CA LEU A 236 22.14 2.52 3.46
C LEU A 236 23.12 1.75 4.35
N HIS A 237 24.00 2.48 5.01
CA HIS A 237 24.92 1.94 5.99
C HIS A 237 24.90 2.82 7.23
N SER A 238 24.55 2.25 8.38
CA SER A 238 24.58 2.95 9.67
C SER A 238 25.53 2.22 10.62
N ALA A 239 26.36 2.99 11.34
CA ALA A 239 27.19 2.47 12.41
C ALA A 239 26.38 2.35 13.71
N GLU A 240 26.13 1.12 14.16
CA GLU A 240 25.51 0.82 15.45
C GLU A 240 26.62 0.53 16.48
N ARG A 241 26.65 1.33 17.56
CA ARG A 241 27.56 1.08 18.69
C ARG A 241 26.93 0.05 19.62
N ARG A 242 27.68 -0.98 19.98
CA ARG A 242 27.25 -1.99 20.95
C ARG A 242 28.05 -1.81 22.23
N GLU A 243 27.43 -1.15 23.20
CA GLU A 243 28.08 -0.81 24.48
C GLU A 243 28.52 -2.06 25.25
N ASP A 244 27.74 -3.13 25.16
CA ASP A 244 28.02 -4.43 25.79
C ASP A 244 29.29 -5.11 25.24
N LYS A 245 29.62 -4.85 23.97
CA LYS A 245 30.77 -5.46 23.27
C LYS A 245 31.93 -4.49 23.02
N LEU A 246 31.75 -3.21 23.37
CA LEU A 246 32.67 -2.11 23.04
C LEU A 246 33.07 -2.13 21.55
N ASP A 247 32.13 -2.43 20.66
CA ASP A 247 32.38 -2.49 19.22
C ASP A 247 31.39 -1.66 18.40
N VAL A 248 31.72 -1.48 17.13
CA VAL A 248 30.87 -0.80 16.14
C VAL A 248 30.53 -1.78 15.04
N ARG A 249 29.23 -1.99 14.82
CA ARG A 249 28.71 -2.84 13.75
C ARG A 249 28.14 -1.98 12.64
N MET A 250 28.51 -2.27 11.40
CA MET A 250 27.80 -1.73 10.25
C MET A 250 26.49 -2.48 10.05
N VAL A 251 25.39 -1.74 10.07
CA VAL A 251 24.05 -2.24 9.77
C VAL A 251 23.69 -1.77 8.36
N LYS A 252 23.34 -2.74 7.52
CA LYS A 252 22.86 -2.51 6.16
C LYS A 252 21.36 -2.20 6.20
N GLY A 253 20.95 -1.22 5.42
CA GLY A 253 19.56 -0.92 5.13
C GLY A 253 19.37 -0.53 3.68
N PHE A 254 18.14 -0.17 3.31
CA PHE A 254 17.79 0.25 1.96
C PHE A 254 16.78 1.39 1.99
N ALA A 255 16.88 2.28 1.02
CA ALA A 255 15.81 3.18 0.63
C ALA A 255 15.44 2.88 -0.81
N ALA A 256 14.14 2.76 -1.10
CA ALA A 256 13.68 2.53 -2.44
C ALA A 256 12.44 3.37 -2.76
N MET A 257 12.41 3.86 -3.99
CA MET A 257 11.25 4.45 -4.64
C MET A 257 10.81 3.52 -5.76
N SER A 258 9.53 3.16 -5.79
CA SER A 258 8.98 2.37 -6.90
C SER A 258 8.37 3.29 -7.96
N SER A 259 8.21 2.78 -9.19
CA SER A 259 7.55 3.55 -10.23
C SER A 259 6.02 3.44 -10.12
N SER A 260 5.29 3.42 -11.24
CA SER A 260 3.83 3.43 -11.29
C SER A 260 3.30 2.37 -12.26
N PHE A 261 2.04 1.97 -12.07
CA PHE A 261 1.30 1.14 -13.02
C PHE A 261 0.64 1.96 -14.13
N LEU A 262 0.66 3.29 -14.05
CA LEU A 262 0.15 4.17 -15.10
C LEU A 262 1.11 4.20 -16.30
N SER A 263 0.57 4.22 -17.52
CA SER A 263 1.35 4.55 -18.73
C SER A 263 1.79 6.01 -18.71
N THR A 264 2.88 6.33 -19.40
CA THR A 264 3.25 7.75 -19.60
C THR A 264 2.44 8.36 -20.74
N TRP A 265 2.32 7.64 -21.85
CA TRP A 265 1.63 8.10 -23.06
C TRP A 265 0.13 8.16 -22.84
N GLY A 266 -0.53 9.21 -23.34
CA GLY A 266 -1.95 9.47 -23.15
C GLY A 266 -2.30 10.06 -21.78
N THR A 267 -1.31 10.53 -21.01
CA THR A 267 -1.54 11.03 -19.64
C THR A 267 -0.99 12.44 -19.41
N TYR A 268 -1.34 13.02 -18.26
CA TYR A 268 -0.75 14.27 -17.79
C TYR A 268 0.78 14.25 -17.76
N SER A 269 1.39 13.08 -17.53
CA SER A 269 2.85 12.93 -17.51
C SER A 269 3.48 13.26 -18.86
N GLU A 270 2.88 12.78 -19.96
CA GLU A 270 3.33 13.09 -21.32
C GLU A 270 3.21 14.59 -21.60
N VAL A 271 2.03 15.17 -21.34
CA VAL A 271 1.77 16.61 -21.58
C VAL A 271 2.70 17.50 -20.76
N SER A 272 3.06 17.06 -19.56
CA SER A 272 3.95 17.78 -18.64
C SER A 272 5.44 17.57 -18.92
N GLY A 273 5.79 16.75 -19.91
CA GLY A 273 7.17 16.41 -20.26
C GLY A 273 7.91 15.67 -19.14
N LEU A 274 7.20 14.84 -18.37
CA LEU A 274 7.82 13.97 -17.36
C LEU A 274 8.48 12.77 -18.04
N SER A 275 9.58 12.27 -17.46
CA SER A 275 10.29 11.12 -18.02
C SER A 275 9.40 9.88 -18.03
N PRO A 276 9.43 9.10 -19.14
CA PRO A 276 8.73 7.84 -19.19
C PRO A 276 9.34 6.84 -18.20
N HIS A 277 8.51 5.93 -17.70
CA HIS A 277 8.92 4.91 -16.73
C HIS A 277 8.20 3.59 -17.02
N ASP A 278 8.91 2.48 -16.82
CA ASP A 278 8.27 1.17 -16.80
C ASP A 278 7.67 0.88 -15.41
N CYS A 279 6.84 -0.16 -15.30
CA CYS A 279 6.28 -0.66 -14.05
C CYS A 279 7.33 -1.53 -13.35
N MET A 280 7.99 -0.96 -12.34
CA MET A 280 9.06 -1.57 -11.57
C MET A 280 8.83 -1.30 -10.09
N MET A 281 8.70 -2.39 -9.32
CA MET A 281 8.42 -2.32 -7.88
C MET A 281 9.63 -2.82 -7.10
N ALA A 282 9.97 -2.13 -6.01
CA ALA A 282 11.06 -2.56 -5.15
C ALA A 282 10.68 -3.85 -4.41
N CYS A 283 11.60 -4.81 -4.36
CA CYS A 283 11.40 -6.08 -3.66
C CYS A 283 12.60 -6.35 -2.74
N LEU A 284 12.35 -6.39 -1.43
CA LEU A 284 13.34 -6.79 -0.43
C LEU A 284 13.23 -8.29 -0.18
N VAL A 285 14.30 -9.02 -0.42
CA VAL A 285 14.49 -10.38 0.10
C VAL A 285 15.05 -10.28 1.51
N LEU A 286 14.40 -10.91 2.49
CA LEU A 286 14.81 -10.91 3.89
C LEU A 286 14.97 -12.34 4.43
N GLU A 287 16.04 -12.56 5.17
CA GLU A 287 16.40 -13.82 5.82
C GLU A 287 16.20 -13.75 7.36
N PRO A 288 15.99 -14.90 8.05
CA PRO A 288 15.72 -14.95 9.49
C PRO A 288 16.82 -14.41 10.41
N ASP A 289 18.04 -14.28 9.89
CA ASP A 289 19.23 -13.79 10.61
C ASP A 289 19.48 -12.28 10.39
N GLY A 290 18.62 -11.63 9.61
CA GLY A 290 18.74 -10.22 9.22
C GLY A 290 19.50 -9.99 7.92
N GLY A 291 19.95 -11.05 7.23
CA GLY A 291 20.43 -10.98 5.86
C GLY A 291 19.36 -10.41 4.94
N SER A 292 19.73 -9.48 4.06
CA SER A 292 18.75 -8.82 3.20
C SER A 292 19.34 -8.27 1.89
N GLU A 293 18.57 -8.33 0.81
CA GLU A 293 18.93 -7.87 -0.53
C GLU A 293 17.74 -7.16 -1.20
N MET A 294 18.00 -6.06 -1.90
CA MET A 294 16.97 -5.31 -2.63
C MET A 294 17.09 -5.53 -4.14
N THR A 295 15.98 -5.81 -4.79
CA THR A 295 15.88 -6.04 -6.23
C THR A 295 14.70 -5.28 -6.83
N TRP A 296 14.63 -5.21 -8.16
CA TRP A 296 13.45 -4.73 -8.89
C TRP A 296 12.62 -5.92 -9.37
N ARG A 297 11.29 -5.78 -9.31
CA ARG A 297 10.35 -6.69 -9.95
C ARG A 297 9.61 -6.01 -11.09
#